data_AF-A0A6L5FSG6-F1
#
_entry.id   AF-A0A6L5FSG6-F1
#
_cell.length_a   1.000
_cell.length_b   1.000
_cell.length_c   1.000
_cell.angle_alpha   90.00
_cell.angle_beta   90.00
_cell.angle_gamma   90.00
#
_symmetry.space_group_name_H-M   'P 1'
#
loop_
_entity.id
_entity.type
_entity.pdbx_description
1 polymer ?
#
loop_
_entity_poly.entity_id
_entity_poly.type
_entity_poly.pdbx_seq_one_letter_code
_entity_poly.pdbx_strand_id
1 'polypeptide(L)'
;MRGEGVDPSMGNGHSPEKSAGQLLKEVTEDLSTLVRKEVELAKQELGHSVTEKVKGVAAFAILATLGFFSLIFMLFSIRDGLATAMNGWVWLADILTAVILLLIGFLAFLFAKKKMAAPISAEKTKESLKADVEMVKTVGRRSP
;
A
#
# COMPACT_ATOMS: atom_id res chain seq x y z
N MET A 1 19.17 -33.31 -81.08
CA MET A 1 19.52 -34.53 -80.31
C MET A 1 19.23 -34.26 -78.84
N ARG A 2 18.51 -35.21 -78.24
CA ARG A 2 18.06 -35.27 -76.85
C ARG A 2 19.25 -35.54 -75.93
N GLY A 3 19.25 -34.95 -74.74
CA GLY A 3 20.21 -35.22 -73.67
C GLY A 3 19.60 -34.84 -72.34
N GLU A 4 19.02 -35.84 -71.68
CA GLU A 4 18.44 -35.79 -70.33
C GLU A 4 19.53 -35.53 -69.28
N GLY A 5 19.19 -34.74 -68.27
CA GLY A 5 19.96 -34.53 -67.06
C GLY A 5 19.01 -34.15 -65.93
N VAL A 6 18.13 -35.09 -65.58
CA VAL A 6 17.40 -35.07 -64.30
C VAL A 6 18.44 -35.25 -63.21
N ASP A 7 18.67 -34.23 -62.39
CA ASP A 7 19.42 -34.39 -61.14
C ASP A 7 18.45 -34.88 -60.04
N PRO A 8 18.61 -36.11 -59.53
CA PRO A 8 17.85 -36.59 -58.39
C PRO A 8 18.55 -36.15 -57.11
N SER A 9 18.54 -34.84 -56.83
CA SER A 9 18.86 -34.31 -55.50
C SER A 9 17.57 -33.97 -54.74
N MET A 10 16.62 -34.91 -54.76
CA MET A 10 15.63 -35.06 -53.69
C MET A 10 16.35 -35.56 -52.43
N GLY A 11 17.11 -34.64 -51.82
CA GLY A 11 17.64 -34.79 -50.48
C GLY A 11 16.46 -34.93 -49.53
N ASN A 12 16.24 -36.16 -49.10
CA ASN A 12 15.38 -36.59 -48.02
C ASN A 12 15.71 -35.80 -46.73
N GLY A 13 15.20 -34.59 -46.61
CA GLY A 13 15.03 -33.89 -45.35
C GLY A 13 13.64 -34.20 -44.85
N HIS A 14 13.48 -35.34 -44.17
CA HIS A 14 12.36 -35.52 -43.24
C HIS A 14 12.26 -34.22 -42.43
N SER A 15 11.17 -33.46 -42.60
CA SER A 15 10.75 -32.52 -41.57
C SER A 15 10.66 -33.36 -40.30
N PRO A 16 11.55 -33.17 -39.30
CA PRO A 16 11.43 -33.94 -38.08
C PRO A 16 10.12 -33.46 -37.46
N GLU A 17 9.08 -34.27 -37.55
CA GLU A 17 7.89 -34.11 -36.72
C GLU A 17 8.43 -33.92 -35.30
N LYS A 18 8.24 -32.72 -34.73
CA LYS A 18 8.79 -32.38 -33.41
C LYS A 18 8.39 -33.50 -32.46
N SER A 19 9.38 -34.22 -31.94
CA SER A 19 9.16 -35.28 -30.96
C SER A 19 8.39 -34.72 -29.76
N ALA A 20 7.52 -35.53 -29.15
CA ALA A 20 6.77 -35.14 -27.95
C ALA A 20 7.66 -34.56 -26.83
N GLY A 21 8.91 -35.05 -26.73
CA GLY A 21 9.90 -34.52 -25.79
C GLY A 21 10.39 -33.11 -26.11
N GLN A 22 10.38 -32.72 -27.38
CA GLN A 22 10.79 -31.39 -27.85
C GLN A 22 9.67 -30.36 -27.66
N LEU A 23 8.41 -30.77 -27.84
CA LEU A 23 7.23 -29.95 -27.51
C LEU A 23 7.10 -29.70 -26.01
N LEU A 24 7.31 -30.73 -25.17
CA LEU A 24 7.32 -30.59 -23.72
C LEU A 24 8.42 -29.64 -23.23
N LYS A 25 9.59 -29.69 -23.86
CA LYS A 25 10.69 -28.77 -23.56
C LYS A 25 10.32 -27.32 -23.88
N GLU A 26 9.72 -27.07 -25.04
CA GLU A 26 9.27 -25.75 -25.49
C GLU A 26 8.18 -25.18 -24.55
N VAL A 27 7.18 -25.99 -24.18
CA VAL A 27 6.15 -25.60 -23.21
C VAL A 27 6.75 -25.30 -21.83
N THR A 28 7.72 -26.09 -21.37
CA THR A 28 8.39 -25.85 -20.08
C THR A 28 9.20 -24.55 -20.10
N GLU A 29 9.83 -24.24 -21.23
CA GLU A 29 10.60 -23.01 -21.43
C GLU A 29 9.71 -21.77 -21.51
N ASP A 30 8.55 -21.88 -22.17
CA ASP A 30 7.52 -20.84 -22.21
C ASP A 30 6.91 -20.59 -20.82
N LEU A 31 6.60 -21.64 -20.06
CA LEU A 31 6.13 -21.52 -18.68
C LEU A 31 7.19 -20.86 -17.78
N SER A 32 8.46 -21.25 -17.91
CA SER A 32 9.55 -20.61 -17.18
C SER A 32 9.68 -19.12 -17.52
N THR A 33 9.43 -18.77 -18.79
CA THR A 33 9.45 -17.38 -19.25
C THR A 33 8.28 -16.58 -18.69
N LEU A 34 7.07 -17.15 -18.65
CA LEU A 34 5.88 -16.52 -18.07
C LEU A 34 6.04 -16.27 -16.57
N VAL A 35 6.50 -17.27 -15.82
CA VAL A 35 6.76 -17.13 -14.37
C VAL A 35 7.75 -16.01 -14.11
N ARG A 36 8.83 -15.93 -14.90
CA ARG A 36 9.83 -14.86 -14.75
C ARG A 36 9.24 -13.48 -15.06
N LYS A 37 8.39 -13.37 -16.09
CA LYS A 37 7.66 -12.14 -16.42
C LYS A 37 6.68 -11.73 -15.32
N GLU A 38 5.93 -12.66 -14.72
CA GLU A 38 5.05 -12.34 -13.60
C GLU A 38 5.83 -11.86 -12.37
N VAL A 39 6.99 -12.46 -12.09
CA VAL A 39 7.88 -11.99 -11.01
C VAL A 39 8.42 -10.60 -11.31
N GLU A 40 8.81 -10.31 -12.56
CA GLU A 40 9.26 -8.98 -12.98
C GLU A 40 8.14 -7.94 -12.87
N LEU A 41 6.93 -8.29 -13.32
CA LEU A 41 5.75 -7.43 -13.21
C LEU A 41 5.39 -7.16 -11.75
N ALA A 42 5.34 -8.19 -10.91
CA ALA A 42 5.07 -8.07 -9.49
C ALA A 42 6.13 -7.21 -8.80
N LYS A 43 7.42 -7.35 -9.14
CA LYS A 43 8.48 -6.48 -8.63
C LYS A 43 8.27 -5.02 -9.03
N GLN A 44 7.86 -4.76 -10.27
CA GLN A 44 7.57 -3.40 -10.74
C GLN A 44 6.37 -2.79 -10.01
N GLU A 45 5.27 -3.53 -9.90
CA GLU A 45 4.05 -3.06 -9.24
C GLU A 45 4.26 -2.84 -7.73
N LEU A 46 4.95 -3.78 -7.07
CA LEU A 46 5.35 -3.62 -5.67
C LEU A 46 6.29 -2.43 -5.50
N GLY A 47 7.29 -2.28 -6.36
CA GLY A 47 8.22 -1.15 -6.34
C GLY A 47 7.51 0.20 -6.51
N HIS A 48 6.58 0.28 -7.47
CA HIS A 48 5.78 1.48 -7.71
C HIS A 48 4.86 1.78 -6.51
N SER A 49 4.14 0.77 -6.01
CA SER A 49 3.25 0.89 -4.86
C SER A 49 3.97 1.30 -3.58
N VAL A 50 5.16 0.76 -3.32
CA VAL A 50 6.01 1.15 -2.18
C VAL A 50 6.52 2.57 -2.35
N THR A 51 7.00 2.93 -3.54
CA THR A 51 7.52 4.28 -3.82
C THR A 51 6.45 5.34 -3.61
N GLU A 52 5.24 5.14 -4.14
CA GLU A 52 4.13 6.08 -3.97
C GLU A 52 3.68 6.18 -2.50
N LYS A 53 3.63 5.07 -1.77
CA LYS A 53 3.36 5.08 -0.33
C LYS A 53 4.43 5.86 0.45
N VAL A 54 5.71 5.66 0.14
CA VAL A 54 6.83 6.36 0.78
C VAL A 54 6.77 7.86 0.50
N LYS A 55 6.52 8.26 -0.75
CA LYS A 55 6.32 9.68 -1.11
C LYS A 55 5.14 10.28 -0.35
N GLY A 56 4.02 9.56 -0.26
CA GLY A 56 2.85 9.98 0.50
C GLY A 56 3.16 10.21 1.98
N VAL A 57 3.86 9.28 2.62
CA VAL A 57 4.31 9.41 4.02
C VAL A 57 5.27 10.58 4.20
N ALA A 58 6.23 10.77 3.28
CA ALA A 58 7.18 11.88 3.34
C ALA A 58 6.48 13.24 3.23
N ALA A 59 5.55 13.38 2.28
CA ALA A 59 4.75 14.60 2.14
C ALA A 59 3.90 14.88 3.39
N PHE A 60 3.27 13.84 3.95
CA PHE A 60 2.53 13.96 5.21
C PHE A 60 3.41 14.37 6.38
N ALA A 61 4.64 13.84 6.48
CA ALA A 61 5.58 14.21 7.53
C ALA A 61 5.97 15.69 7.43
N ILE A 62 6.22 16.19 6.21
CA ILE A 62 6.50 17.61 5.97
C ILE A 62 5.29 18.46 6.38
N LEU A 63 4.09 18.10 5.93
CA LEU A 63 2.87 18.83 6.25
C LEU A 63 2.59 18.83 7.76
N ALA A 64 2.75 17.69 8.43
CA ALA A 64 2.59 17.56 9.87
C ALA A 64 3.60 18.43 10.63
N THR A 65 4.86 18.45 10.18
CA THR A 65 5.91 19.28 10.78
C THR A 65 5.62 20.77 10.62
N LEU A 66 5.27 21.20 9.40
CA LEU A 66 4.91 22.60 9.14
C LEU A 66 3.63 23.01 9.87
N GLY A 67 2.63 22.12 9.92
CA GLY A 67 1.40 22.31 10.69
C GLY A 67 1.68 22.46 12.18
N PHE A 68 2.59 21.65 12.73
CA PHE A 68 3.02 21.76 14.12
C PHE A 68 3.69 23.10 14.42
N PHE A 69 4.64 23.54 13.58
CA PHE A 69 5.26 24.86 13.75
C PHE A 69 4.26 26.00 13.59
N SER A 70 3.35 25.90 12.62
CA SER A 70 2.27 26.88 12.42
C SER A 70 1.42 27.04 13.68
N LEU A 71 1.06 25.93 14.35
CA LEU A 71 0.34 25.98 15.62
C LEU A 71 1.15 26.74 16.70
N ILE A 72 2.45 26.46 16.84
CA ILE A 72 3.31 27.17 17.80
C ILE A 72 3.29 28.68 17.55
N PHE A 73 3.53 29.10 16.30
CA PHE A 73 3.52 30.51 15.94
C PHE A 73 2.14 31.16 16.12
N MET A 74 1.05 30.42 15.85
CA MET A 74 -0.30 30.89 16.11
C MET A 74 -0.54 31.15 17.60
N LEU A 75 -0.03 30.29 18.49
CA LEU A 75 -0.12 30.51 19.94
C LEU A 75 0.66 31.74 20.39
N PHE A 76 1.89 31.94 19.87
CA PHE A 76 2.63 33.18 20.14
C PHE A 76 1.90 34.41 19.61
N SER A 77 1.32 34.34 18.40
CA SER A 77 0.55 35.44 17.83
C SER A 77 -0.68 35.79 18.67
N ILE A 78 -1.39 34.80 19.20
CA ILE A 78 -2.53 35.04 20.11
C ILE A 78 -2.05 35.72 21.39
N ARG A 79 -0.98 35.19 21.99
CA ARG A 79 -0.39 35.71 23.22
C ARG A 79 0.06 37.16 23.06
N ASP A 80 0.81 37.47 21.99
CA ASP A 80 1.32 38.81 21.73
C ASP A 80 0.20 39.79 21.34
N GLY A 81 -0.79 39.32 20.60
CA GLY A 81 -1.99 40.09 20.28
C GLY A 81 -2.79 40.49 21.53
N LEU A 82 -3.00 39.54 22.46
CA LEU A 82 -3.62 39.82 23.76
C LEU A 82 -2.78 40.76 24.61
N ALA A 83 -1.46 40.53 24.68
CA ALA A 83 -0.56 41.40 25.44
C ALA A 83 -0.61 42.86 24.94
N THR A 84 -0.72 43.06 23.62
CA THR A 84 -0.87 44.37 23.00
C THR A 84 -2.24 45.00 23.33
N ALA A 85 -3.32 44.22 23.25
CA ALA A 85 -4.67 44.67 23.57
C ALA A 85 -4.86 45.05 25.05
N MET A 86 -4.01 44.52 25.93
CA MET A 86 -4.08 44.70 27.39
C MET A 86 -3.02 45.67 27.93
N ASN A 87 -2.51 46.57 27.09
CA ASN A 87 -1.50 47.58 27.44
C ASN A 87 -0.25 46.99 28.14
N GLY A 88 0.20 45.81 27.72
CA GLY A 88 1.42 45.18 28.24
C GLY A 88 1.24 44.35 29.52
N TRP A 89 0.01 44.01 29.92
CA TRP A 89 -0.23 43.00 30.97
C TRP A 89 0.00 41.57 30.46
N VAL A 90 1.26 41.29 30.13
CA VAL A 90 1.71 40.03 29.51
C VAL A 90 1.30 38.81 30.34
N TRP A 91 1.38 38.90 31.66
CA TRP A 91 1.02 37.79 32.56
C TRP A 91 -0.46 37.38 32.45
N LEU A 92 -1.37 38.34 32.24
CA LEU A 92 -2.80 38.06 32.12
C LEU A 92 -3.12 37.49 30.73
N ALA A 93 -2.39 37.94 29.70
CA ALA A 93 -2.44 37.36 28.36
C ALA A 93 -1.96 35.89 28.35
N ASP A 94 -0.88 35.58 29.07
CA ASP A 94 -0.35 34.21 29.18
C ASP A 94 -1.35 33.29 29.90
N ILE A 95 -1.94 33.74 31.02
CA ILE A 95 -2.97 32.98 31.74
C ILE A 95 -4.20 32.72 30.86
N LEU A 96 -4.70 33.74 30.16
CA LEU A 96 -5.89 33.60 29.33
C LEU A 96 -5.62 32.68 28.12
N THR A 97 -4.45 32.79 27.51
CA THR A 97 -4.00 31.88 26.44
C THR A 97 -3.92 30.43 26.93
N ALA A 98 -3.38 30.21 28.14
CA ALA A 98 -3.32 28.88 28.75
C ALA A 98 -4.72 28.29 29.03
N VAL A 99 -5.67 29.11 29.50
CA VAL A 99 -7.07 28.68 29.72
C VAL A 99 -7.73 28.28 28.40
N ILE A 100 -7.57 29.07 27.33
CA ILE A 100 -8.11 28.75 25.99
C ILE A 100 -7.53 27.43 25.48
N LEU A 101 -6.23 27.23 25.62
CA LEU A 101 -5.56 25.98 25.21
C LEU A 101 -6.07 24.77 25.99
N LEU A 102 -6.25 24.89 27.31
CA LEU A 102 -6.82 23.84 28.13
C LEU A 102 -8.24 23.48 27.70
N LEU A 103 -9.07 24.49 27.36
CA LEU A 103 -10.43 24.25 26.86
C LEU A 103 -10.42 23.51 25.52
N ILE A 104 -9.59 23.93 24.57
CA ILE A 104 -9.43 23.26 23.27
C ILE A 104 -8.93 21.82 23.48
N GLY A 105 -7.91 21.63 24.32
CA GLY A 105 -7.37 20.31 24.66
C GLY A 105 -8.40 19.40 25.31
N PHE A 106 -9.22 19.95 26.23
CA PHE A 106 -10.30 19.21 26.87
C PHE A 106 -11.39 18.80 25.88
N LEU A 107 -11.82 19.70 24.98
CA LEU A 107 -12.77 19.38 23.91
C LEU A 107 -12.22 18.31 22.96
N ALA A 108 -10.96 18.43 22.56
CA ALA A 108 -10.29 17.43 21.72
C ALA A 108 -10.21 16.06 22.43
N PHE A 109 -9.88 16.04 23.73
CA PHE A 109 -9.89 14.82 24.54
C PHE A 109 -11.29 14.19 24.59
N LEU A 110 -12.35 14.97 24.84
CA LEU A 110 -13.72 14.46 24.83
C LEU A 110 -14.12 13.90 23.46
N PHE A 111 -13.74 14.58 22.38
CA PHE A 111 -13.98 14.11 21.02
C PHE A 111 -13.25 12.79 20.73
N ALA A 112 -11.96 12.70 21.07
CA ALA A 112 -11.17 11.49 20.93
C ALA A 112 -11.76 10.34 21.77
N LYS A 113 -12.12 10.60 23.03
CA LYS A 113 -12.75 9.64 23.93
C LYS A 113 -14.07 9.13 23.37
N LYS A 114 -14.91 10.00 22.82
CA LYS A 114 -16.17 9.61 22.15
C LYS A 114 -15.89 8.74 20.92
N LYS A 115 -14.88 9.08 20.12
CA LYS A 115 -14.54 8.31 18.91
C LYS A 115 -13.93 6.95 19.22
N MET A 116 -13.18 6.84 20.31
CA MET A 116 -12.62 5.58 20.83
C MET A 116 -13.64 4.73 21.59
N ALA A 117 -14.67 5.35 22.19
CA ALA A 117 -15.76 4.65 22.87
C ALA A 117 -16.77 4.03 21.91
N ALA A 118 -16.77 4.42 20.63
CA ALA A 118 -17.46 3.67 19.60
C ALA A 118 -16.77 2.31 19.48
N PRO A 119 -17.46 1.17 19.70
CA PRO A 119 -16.84 -0.12 19.52
C PRO A 119 -16.31 -0.16 18.10
N ILE A 120 -15.00 -0.37 17.96
CA ILE A 120 -14.43 -0.84 16.70
C ILE A 120 -15.16 -2.17 16.50
N SER A 121 -16.25 -2.19 15.71
CA SER A 121 -16.95 -3.43 15.38
C SER A 121 -16.07 -4.20 14.41
N ALA A 122 -14.98 -4.72 14.96
CA ALA A 122 -14.28 -5.88 14.46
C ALA A 122 -15.20 -7.12 14.51
N GLU A 123 -16.51 -6.98 14.75
CA GLU A 123 -17.50 -8.04 14.54
C GLU A 123 -17.40 -8.57 13.12
N LYS A 124 -17.29 -7.71 12.10
CA LYS A 124 -17.10 -8.17 10.72
C LYS A 124 -15.79 -8.93 10.53
N THR A 125 -14.69 -8.43 11.10
CA THR A 125 -13.38 -9.10 11.03
C THR A 125 -13.38 -10.42 11.83
N LYS A 126 -14.06 -10.48 12.97
CA LYS A 126 -14.20 -11.67 13.80
C LYS A 126 -15.13 -12.71 13.17
N GLU A 127 -16.19 -12.29 12.49
CA GLU A 127 -17.07 -13.19 11.72
C GLU A 127 -16.33 -13.78 10.52
N SER A 128 -15.61 -12.97 9.74
CA SER A 128 -14.80 -13.48 8.62
C SER A 128 -13.73 -14.47 9.10
N LEU A 129 -13.03 -14.17 10.19
CA LEU A 129 -12.04 -15.10 10.78
C LEU A 129 -12.67 -16.38 11.33
N LYS A 130 -13.88 -16.33 11.89
CA LYS A 130 -14.60 -17.52 12.35
C LYS A 130 -15.08 -18.38 11.19
N ALA A 131 -15.59 -17.76 10.12
CA ALA A 131 -16.03 -18.44 8.91
C ALA A 131 -14.85 -19.16 8.22
N ASP A 132 -13.68 -18.51 8.15
CA ASP A 132 -12.47 -19.10 7.58
C ASP A 132 -11.98 -20.29 8.40
N VAL A 133 -12.00 -20.19 9.73
CA VAL A 133 -11.62 -21.31 10.63
C VAL A 133 -12.62 -22.46 10.55
N GLU A 134 -13.93 -22.19 10.43
CA GLU A 134 -14.94 -23.23 10.23
C GLU A 134 -14.82 -23.91 8.85
N MET A 135 -14.50 -23.17 7.79
CA MET A 135 -14.23 -23.76 6.48
C MET A 135 -13.02 -24.71 6.54
N VAL A 136 -11.93 -24.31 7.18
CA VAL A 136 -10.74 -25.17 7.32
C VAL A 136 -11.04 -26.43 8.15
N LYS A 137 -11.82 -26.30 9.24
CA LYS A 137 -12.22 -27.45 10.07
C LYS A 137 -13.17 -28.41 9.35
N THR A 138 -14.04 -27.90 8.48
CA THR A 138 -14.99 -28.73 7.71
C THR A 138 -14.33 -29.41 6.52
N VAL A 139 -13.37 -28.76 5.86
CA VAL A 139 -12.53 -29.36 4.81
C VAL A 139 -11.65 -30.47 5.39
N GLY A 140 -11.00 -30.23 6.54
CA GLY A 140 -10.15 -31.23 7.21
C GLY A 140 -10.91 -32.42 7.80
N ARG A 141 -12.24 -32.34 7.94
CA ARG A 141 -13.09 -33.43 8.45
C ARG A 141 -13.78 -34.25 7.35
N ARG A 142 -13.53 -33.91 6.07
CA ARG A 142 -14.04 -34.62 4.87
C ARG A 142 -12.95 -35.39 4.11
N SER A 143 -11.76 -35.55 4.67
CA SER A 143 -10.76 -36.47 4.14
C SER A 143 -11.01 -37.87 4.75
N PRO A 144 -11.22 -38.93 3.95
CA PRO A 144 -11.47 -40.29 4.44
C PRO A 144 -10.28 -40.88 5.21
#